data_AF-A0A316KM21-F1
#
_entry.id   AF-A0A316KM21-F1
#
_cell.length_a   1.000
_cell.length_b   1.000
_cell.length_c   1.000
_cell.angle_alpha   90.00
_cell.angle_beta   90.00
_cell.angle_gamma   90.00
#
_symmetry.space_group_name_H-M   'P 1'
#
loop_
_entity.id
_entity.type
_entity.pdbx_description
1 polymer ?
#
loop_
_entity_poly.entity_id
_entity_poly.type
_entity_poly.pdbx_seq_one_letter_code
_entity_poly.pdbx_strand_id
1 'polypeptide(L)'
;MDKRFEKTREVLDARVQLLEARLATELRLKRELRSKQIAITEQGDALSASLQENATKQPHAFHFHEAYLHKLAEDQRRLQPILAQAALQRLHVQDRLKDALRQRLGLTLYLDRKANDARSRDDDENGAQVLFELMKRR
;
A
#
# COMPACT_ATOMS: atom_id res chain seq x y z
N MET A 1 7.12 19.66 -26.39
CA MET A 1 6.45 18.92 -25.29
C MET A 1 5.63 19.89 -24.44
N ASP A 2 4.38 19.58 -24.12
CA ASP A 2 3.53 20.46 -23.28
C ASP A 2 4.02 20.37 -21.82
N LYS A 3 4.70 21.41 -21.33
CA LYS A 3 5.23 21.52 -19.94
C LYS A 3 4.20 21.18 -18.85
N ARG A 4 2.90 21.30 -19.18
CA ARG A 4 1.78 20.94 -18.30
C ARG A 4 1.69 19.43 -18.02
N PHE A 5 1.91 18.59 -19.03
CA PHE A 5 1.80 17.14 -18.86
C PHE A 5 3.04 16.55 -18.16
N GLU A 6 4.22 17.12 -18.39
CA GLU A 6 5.43 16.78 -17.63
C GLU A 6 5.26 17.10 -16.14
N LYS A 7 4.79 18.31 -15.81
CA LYS A 7 4.48 18.69 -14.43
C LYS A 7 3.41 17.80 -13.79
N THR A 8 2.40 17.39 -14.57
CA THR A 8 1.36 16.47 -14.08
C THR A 8 1.94 15.08 -13.78
N ARG A 9 2.88 14.61 -14.60
CA ARG A 9 3.60 13.35 -14.39
C ARG A 9 4.43 13.40 -13.11
N GLU A 10 5.18 14.48 -12.89
CA GLU A 10 5.97 14.67 -11.66
C GLU A 10 5.10 14.64 -10.40
N VAL A 11 3.93 15.31 -10.44
CA VAL A 11 2.97 15.29 -9.33
C VAL A 11 2.42 13.88 -9.09
N LEU A 12 2.12 13.12 -10.15
CA LEU A 12 1.68 11.73 -10.03
C LEU A 12 2.79 10.83 -9.48
N ASP A 13 4.04 11.02 -9.90
CA ASP A 13 5.18 10.28 -9.38
C ASP A 13 5.41 10.54 -7.88
N ALA A 14 5.37 11.82 -7.46
CA ALA A 14 5.44 12.17 -6.05
C ALA A 14 4.28 11.57 -5.24
N ARG A 15 3.07 11.56 -5.81
CA ARG A 15 1.89 10.95 -5.17
C ARG A 15 2.02 9.44 -5.04
N VAL A 16 2.57 8.76 -6.05
CA VAL A 16 2.85 7.32 -6.01
C VAL A 16 3.87 7.02 -4.91
N GLN A 17 4.99 7.74 -4.85
CA GLN A 17 6.01 7.57 -3.81
C GLN A 17 5.43 7.75 -2.40
N LEU A 18 4.59 8.77 -2.21
CA LEU A 18 3.91 9.01 -0.93
C LEU A 18 3.00 7.84 -0.55
N LEU A 19 2.22 7.31 -1.49
CA LEU A 19 1.30 6.20 -1.26
C LEU A 19 2.06 4.88 -1.00
N GLU A 20 3.20 4.66 -1.65
CA GLU A 20 4.09 3.53 -1.38
C GLU A 20 4.69 3.60 0.02
N ALA A 21 5.20 4.77 0.43
CA ALA A 21 5.72 4.99 1.78
C ALA A 21 4.63 4.77 2.86
N ARG A 22 3.40 5.24 2.57
CA ARG A 22 2.25 4.99 3.45
C ARG A 22 1.91 3.51 3.53
N LEU A 23 1.87 2.80 2.39
CA LEU A 23 1.61 1.37 2.36
C LEU A 23 2.66 0.58 3.16
N ALA A 24 3.94 0.95 3.05
CA ALA A 24 4.99 0.34 3.85
C ALA A 24 4.76 0.51 5.36
N THR A 25 4.30 1.69 5.77
CA THR A 25 3.93 1.98 7.17
C THR A 25 2.76 1.12 7.63
N GLU A 26 1.70 0.99 6.82
CA GLU A 26 0.54 0.12 7.11
C GLU A 26 0.94 -1.37 7.21
N LEU A 27 1.89 -1.81 6.37
CA LEU A 27 2.43 -3.17 6.44
C LEU A 27 3.25 -3.42 7.70
N ARG A 28 4.02 -2.42 8.15
CA ARG A 28 4.72 -2.49 9.44
C ARG A 28 3.73 -2.58 10.59
N LEU A 29 2.72 -1.71 10.60
CA LEU A 29 1.65 -1.72 11.60
C LEU A 29 0.92 -3.07 11.65
N LYS A 30 0.63 -3.69 10.49
CA LYS A 30 0.07 -5.04 10.43
C LYS A 30 0.93 -6.06 11.18
N ARG A 31 2.25 -6.04 10.99
CA ARG A 31 3.18 -6.97 11.65
C ARG A 31 3.20 -6.74 13.15
N GLU A 32 3.26 -5.48 13.58
CA GLU A 32 3.23 -5.11 15.00
C GLU A 32 1.94 -5.57 15.68
N LEU A 33 0.77 -5.30 15.08
CA LEU A 33 -0.52 -5.73 15.63
C LEU A 33 -0.67 -7.26 15.65
N ARG A 34 -0.15 -7.95 14.63
CA ARG A 34 -0.15 -9.42 14.60
C ARG A 34 0.76 -9.99 15.68
N SER A 35 1.94 -9.41 15.90
CA SER A 35 2.84 -9.80 16.98
C SER A 35 2.18 -9.62 18.35
N LYS A 36 1.51 -8.49 18.58
CA LYS A 36 0.73 -8.26 19.82
C LYS A 36 -0.38 -9.30 20.01
N GLN A 37 -1.12 -9.62 18.95
CA GLN A 37 -2.16 -10.64 19.00
C GLN A 37 -1.58 -12.01 19.39
N ILE A 38 -0.47 -12.41 18.75
CA ILE A 38 0.20 -13.68 19.03
C ILE A 38 0.70 -13.72 20.48
N ALA A 39 1.33 -12.64 20.96
CA ALA A 39 1.83 -12.58 22.33
C ALA A 39 0.69 -12.71 23.36
N ILE A 40 -0.46 -12.08 23.12
CA ILE A 40 -1.64 -12.22 24.01
C ILE A 40 -2.13 -13.67 24.01
N THR A 41 -2.21 -14.32 22.85
CA THR A 41 -2.66 -15.71 22.76
C THR A 41 -1.67 -16.67 23.42
N GLU A 42 -0.37 -16.51 23.19
CA GLU A 42 0.67 -17.35 23.81
C GLU A 42 0.68 -17.22 25.33
N GLN A 43 0.52 -15.98 25.85
CA GLN A 43 0.37 -15.77 27.28
C GLN A 43 -0.88 -16.45 27.82
N GLY A 44 -2.02 -16.31 27.13
CA GLY A 44 -3.28 -16.94 27.50
C GLY A 44 -3.20 -18.46 27.55
N ASP A 45 -2.54 -19.08 26.57
CA ASP A 45 -2.34 -20.53 26.50
C ASP A 45 -1.43 -21.01 27.65
N ALA A 46 -0.33 -20.30 27.91
CA ALA A 46 0.59 -20.61 29.01
C ALA A 46 -0.08 -20.49 30.39
N LEU A 47 -0.91 -19.47 30.60
CA LEU A 47 -1.69 -19.29 31.83
C LEU A 47 -2.76 -20.36 32.01
N SER A 48 -3.44 -20.72 30.92
CA SER A 48 -4.46 -21.77 30.93
C SER A 48 -3.85 -23.13 31.31
N ALA A 49 -2.67 -23.45 30.77
CA ALA A 49 -1.90 -24.64 31.16
C ALA A 49 -1.50 -24.59 32.66
N SER A 50 -0.99 -23.45 33.13
CA SER A 50 -0.60 -23.27 34.53
C SER A 50 -1.78 -23.37 35.51
N LEU A 51 -2.97 -22.90 35.12
CA LEU A 51 -4.19 -22.99 35.93
C LEU A 51 -4.65 -24.43 36.10
N GLN A 52 -4.56 -25.26 35.05
CA GLN A 52 -4.88 -26.68 35.14
C GLN A 52 -3.97 -27.42 36.14
N GLU A 53 -2.69 -27.04 36.23
CA GLU A 53 -1.73 -27.65 37.16
C GLU A 53 -1.86 -27.16 38.61
N ASN A 54 -2.28 -25.91 38.80
CA ASN A 54 -2.26 -25.22 40.11
C ASN A 54 -3.62 -25.11 40.80
N ALA A 55 -4.71 -25.50 40.15
CA ALA A 55 -6.09 -25.39 40.66
C ALA A 55 -6.29 -26.00 42.07
N THR A 56 -5.53 -27.02 42.43
CA THR A 56 -5.66 -27.71 43.73
C THR A 56 -4.55 -27.38 44.73
N LYS A 57 -3.45 -26.76 44.28
CA LYS A 57 -2.24 -26.57 45.11
C LYS A 57 -2.13 -25.18 45.73
N GLN A 58 -2.59 -24.13 45.04
CA GLN A 58 -2.42 -22.75 45.48
C GLN A 58 -3.62 -21.86 45.08
N PRO A 59 -4.65 -21.73 45.93
CA PRO A 59 -5.87 -20.98 45.62
C PRO A 59 -5.64 -19.50 45.29
N HIS A 60 -4.68 -18.85 45.96
CA HIS A 60 -4.36 -17.44 45.70
C HIS A 60 -3.70 -17.23 44.33
N ALA A 61 -2.81 -18.13 43.92
CA ALA A 61 -2.18 -18.09 42.60
C ALA A 61 -3.21 -18.39 41.50
N PHE A 62 -4.16 -19.29 41.76
CA PHE A 62 -5.27 -19.59 40.87
C PHE A 62 -6.13 -18.35 40.57
N HIS A 63 -6.61 -17.64 41.60
CA HIS A 63 -7.42 -16.44 41.39
C HIS A 63 -6.67 -15.31 40.66
N PHE A 64 -5.37 -15.17 40.91
CA PHE A 64 -4.55 -14.21 40.18
C PHE A 64 -4.45 -14.56 38.69
N HIS A 65 -4.17 -15.82 38.36
CA HIS A 65 -4.09 -16.28 36.97
C HIS A 65 -5.45 -16.19 36.26
N GLU A 66 -6.55 -16.49 36.96
CA GLU A 66 -7.92 -16.33 36.45
C GLU A 66 -8.22 -14.86 36.11
N ALA A 67 -7.92 -13.93 37.02
CA ALA A 67 -8.08 -12.49 36.77
C ALA A 67 -7.21 -12.02 35.59
N TYR A 68 -6.00 -12.56 35.46
CA TYR A 68 -5.11 -12.20 34.36
C TYR A 68 -5.60 -12.77 33.00
N LEU A 69 -6.19 -13.97 32.96
CA LEU A 69 -6.86 -14.49 31.77
C LEU A 69 -8.02 -13.60 31.33
N HIS A 70 -8.84 -13.12 32.28
CA HIS A 70 -9.92 -12.19 31.96
C HIS A 70 -9.39 -10.89 31.35
N LYS A 71 -8.29 -10.36 31.88
CA LYS A 71 -7.61 -9.19 31.31
C LYS A 71 -7.11 -9.46 29.89
N LEU A 72 -6.45 -10.58 29.64
CA LEU A 72 -5.96 -10.95 28.30
C LEU A 72 -7.10 -11.09 27.30
N ALA A 73 -8.23 -11.66 27.71
CA ALA A 73 -9.43 -11.74 26.87
C ALA A 73 -9.99 -10.35 26.55
N GLU A 74 -9.98 -9.42 27.52
CA GLU A 74 -10.38 -8.03 27.29
C GLU A 74 -9.42 -7.30 26.35
N ASP A 75 -8.11 -7.45 26.53
CA ASP A 75 -7.08 -6.89 25.66
C ASP A 75 -7.24 -7.41 24.22
N GLN A 76 -7.58 -8.69 24.05
CA GLN A 76 -7.87 -9.28 22.73
C GLN A 76 -9.13 -8.69 22.11
N ARG A 77 -10.20 -8.47 22.89
CA ARG A 77 -11.43 -7.79 22.43
C ARG A 77 -11.15 -6.35 22.01
N ARG A 78 -10.33 -5.62 22.77
CA ARG A 78 -9.91 -4.24 22.45
C ARG A 78 -9.02 -4.17 21.21
N LEU A 79 -8.24 -5.20 20.92
CA LEU A 79 -7.36 -5.27 19.75
C LEU A 79 -8.13 -5.49 18.44
N GLN A 80 -9.26 -6.21 18.46
CA GLN A 80 -10.07 -6.51 17.26
C GLN A 80 -10.49 -5.27 16.45
N PRO A 81 -11.09 -4.20 17.02
CA PRO A 81 -11.45 -3.02 16.25
C PRO A 81 -10.23 -2.31 15.66
N ILE A 82 -9.09 -2.31 16.37
CA ILE A 82 -7.84 -1.70 15.88
C ILE A 82 -7.31 -2.49 14.67
N LEU A 83 -7.32 -3.82 14.73
CA LEU A 83 -6.96 -4.69 13.61
C LEU A 83 -7.87 -4.47 12.39
N ALA A 84 -9.18 -4.36 12.61
CA ALA A 84 -10.14 -4.10 11.55
C ALA A 84 -9.91 -2.72 10.89
N GLN A 85 -9.72 -1.68 11.71
CA GLN A 85 -9.44 -0.33 11.22
C GLN A 85 -8.13 -0.28 10.41
N ALA A 86 -7.06 -0.89 10.91
CA ALA A 86 -5.78 -0.96 10.20
C ALA A 86 -5.91 -1.75 8.87
N ALA A 87 -6.72 -2.81 8.84
CA ALA A 87 -6.99 -3.55 7.61
C ALA A 87 -7.73 -2.70 6.56
N LEU A 88 -8.75 -1.95 6.98
CA LEU A 88 -9.49 -1.02 6.12
C LEU A 88 -8.58 0.10 5.59
N GLN A 89 -7.75 0.70 6.45
CA GLN A 89 -6.80 1.73 6.06
C GLN A 89 -5.79 1.21 5.03
N ARG A 90 -5.24 0.01 5.25
CA ARG A 90 -4.35 -0.62 4.28
C ARG A 90 -5.03 -0.83 2.92
N LEU A 91 -6.25 -1.38 2.91
CA LEU A 91 -6.99 -1.60 1.67
C LEU A 91 -7.20 -0.28 0.91
N HIS A 92 -7.63 0.76 1.62
CA HIS A 92 -7.82 2.09 1.06
C HIS A 92 -6.54 2.69 0.45
N VAL A 93 -5.39 2.52 1.11
CA VAL A 93 -4.10 2.96 0.57
C VAL A 93 -3.72 2.16 -0.68
N GLN A 94 -3.96 0.84 -0.69
CA GLN A 94 -3.72 -0.01 -1.87
C GLN A 94 -4.58 0.42 -3.06
N ASP A 95 -5.85 0.70 -2.85
CA ASP A 95 -6.76 1.12 -3.93
C ASP A 95 -6.36 2.49 -4.47
N ARG A 96 -6.04 3.45 -3.59
CA ARG A 96 -5.50 4.76 -4.01
C ARG A 96 -4.19 4.64 -4.79
N LEU A 97 -3.30 3.72 -4.39
CA LEU A 97 -2.04 3.47 -5.09
C LEU A 97 -2.30 2.89 -6.48
N LYS A 98 -3.21 1.91 -6.61
CA LYS A 98 -3.60 1.35 -7.91
C LYS A 98 -4.15 2.43 -8.84
N ASP A 99 -5.02 3.29 -8.34
CA ASP A 99 -5.60 4.37 -9.16
C ASP A 99 -4.55 5.38 -9.59
N ALA A 100 -3.64 5.78 -8.69
CA ALA A 100 -2.53 6.68 -9.03
C ALA A 100 -1.59 6.05 -10.07
N LEU A 101 -1.29 4.76 -9.97
CA LEU A 101 -0.47 4.02 -10.94
C LEU A 101 -1.16 3.93 -12.31
N ARG A 102 -2.48 3.71 -12.36
CA ARG A 102 -3.26 3.74 -13.60
C ARG A 102 -3.25 5.11 -14.26
N GLN A 103 -3.44 6.17 -13.48
CA GLN A 103 -3.37 7.55 -13.97
C GLN A 103 -1.99 7.87 -14.53
N ARG A 104 -0.92 7.46 -13.81
CA ARG A 104 0.45 7.61 -14.29
C ARG A 104 0.68 6.87 -15.60
N LEU A 105 0.28 5.60 -15.68
CA LEU A 105 0.44 4.78 -16.88
C LEU A 105 -0.29 5.41 -18.07
N GLY A 106 -1.55 5.83 -17.89
CA GLY A 106 -2.33 6.48 -18.93
C GLY A 106 -1.67 7.76 -19.44
N LEU A 107 -1.10 8.57 -18.54
CA LEU A 107 -0.36 9.78 -18.92
C LEU A 107 0.93 9.45 -19.67
N THR A 108 1.69 8.45 -19.23
CA THR A 108 2.90 8.00 -19.93
C THR A 108 2.58 7.53 -21.34
N LEU A 109 1.58 6.66 -21.51
CA LEU A 109 1.16 6.18 -22.83
C LEU A 109 0.68 7.31 -23.74
N TYR A 110 -0.04 8.31 -23.18
CA TYR A 110 -0.44 9.49 -23.94
C TYR A 110 0.75 10.32 -24.41
N LEU A 111 1.73 10.56 -23.52
CA LEU A 111 2.95 11.29 -23.85
C LEU A 111 3.77 10.55 -24.92
N ASP A 112 3.91 9.23 -24.79
CA ASP A 112 4.63 8.39 -25.75
C ASP A 112 3.94 8.42 -27.12
N ARG A 113 2.60 8.32 -27.16
CA ARG A 113 1.83 8.45 -28.40
C ARG A 113 2.01 9.83 -29.04
N LYS A 114 1.92 10.90 -28.26
CA LYS A 114 2.11 12.27 -28.77
C LYS A 114 3.53 12.50 -29.29
N ALA A 115 4.53 11.90 -28.66
CA ALA A 115 5.92 11.95 -29.13
C ALA A 115 6.10 11.18 -30.46
N ASN A 116 5.46 10.03 -30.61
CA ASN A 116 5.48 9.25 -31.85
C ASN A 116 4.72 9.95 -32.99
N ASP A 117 3.55 10.54 -32.71
CA ASP A 117 2.76 11.29 -33.68
C ASP A 117 3.46 12.59 -34.14
N ALA A 118 4.30 13.19 -33.29
CA ALA A 118 5.12 14.33 -33.67
C ALA A 118 6.25 13.93 -34.63
N ARG A 119 6.91 12.78 -34.36
CA ARG A 119 7.99 12.26 -35.20
C ARG A 119 7.51 11.85 -36.60
N SER A 120 6.34 11.21 -36.69
CA SER A 120 5.78 10.80 -37.99
C SER A 120 5.41 12.00 -38.88
N ARG A 121 4.94 13.11 -38.28
CA ARG A 121 4.67 14.35 -39.04
C ARG A 121 5.93 15.03 -39.57
N ASP A 122 7.01 15.06 -38.77
CA ASP A 122 8.30 15.63 -39.21
C ASP A 122 8.92 14.82 -40.36
N ASP A 123 8.78 13.49 -40.38
CA ASP A 123 9.27 12.64 -41.48
C ASP A 123 8.46 12.85 -42.78
N ASP A 124 7.13 12.99 -42.69
CA ASP A 124 6.26 13.21 -43.86
C ASP A 124 6.46 14.60 -44.50
N GLU A 125 6.62 15.67 -43.68
CA GLU A 125 6.89 17.02 -44.20
C GLU A 125 8.27 17.12 -44.86
N ASN A 126 9.31 16.51 -44.26
CA ASN A 126 10.64 16.48 -44.85
C ASN A 126 10.67 15.65 -46.14
N GLY A 127 9.95 14.51 -46.19
CA GLY A 127 9.80 13.71 -47.41
C GLY A 127 9.10 14.48 -48.53
N ALA A 128 8.03 15.21 -48.22
CA ALA A 128 7.32 16.05 -49.19
C ALA A 128 8.15 17.23 -49.69
N GLN A 129 8.95 17.87 -48.82
CA GLN A 129 9.85 18.96 -49.20
C GLN A 129 10.99 18.50 -50.10
N VAL A 130 11.58 17.34 -49.82
CA VAL A 130 12.63 16.74 -50.66
C VAL A 130 12.07 16.36 -52.04
N LEU A 131 10.86 15.79 -52.10
CA LEU A 131 10.19 15.48 -53.38
C LEU A 131 9.84 16.75 -54.17
N PHE A 132 9.41 17.81 -53.50
CA PHE A 132 9.13 19.10 -54.12
C PHE A 132 10.40 19.76 -54.70
N GLU A 133 11.50 19.77 -53.93
CA GLU A 133 12.82 20.25 -54.38
C GLU A 133 13.34 19.47 -55.60
N LEU A 134 13.13 18.15 -55.63
CA LEU A 134 13.50 17.29 -56.76
C LEU A 134 12.66 17.56 -58.01
N MET A 135 11.35 17.78 -57.89
CA MET A 135 10.50 18.14 -59.03
C MET A 135 10.83 19.52 -59.60
N LYS A 136 11.25 20.47 -58.77
CA LYS A 136 11.60 21.84 -59.19
C LYS A 136 12.90 21.93 -59.99
N ARG A 137 13.74 20.89 -59.96
CA ARG A 137 15.01 20.79 -60.71
C ARG A 137 14.88 20.08 -62.06
N ARG A 138 13.68 19.63 -62.42
CA ARG A 138 13.34 19.04 -63.71
C ARG A 138 12.64 20.05 -64.59
#